data_AF-A0A8J2MPV5-F1
#
_entry.id   AF-A0A8J2MPV5-F1
#
_cell.length_a   1.000
_cell.length_b   1.000
_cell.length_c   1.000
_cell.angle_alpha   90.00
_cell.angle_beta   90.00
_cell.angle_gamma   90.00
#
_symmetry.space_group_name_H-M   'P 1'
#
loop_
_entity.id
_entity.type
_entity.pdbx_description
1 polymer ?
#
loop_
_entity_poly.entity_id
_entity_poly.type
_entity_poly.pdbx_seq_one_letter_code
_entity_poly.pdbx_strand_id
1 'polypeptide(L)'
;MLELRERVLGVPNRDKIYKEQSKTNGSLAVQSTAITKFINILLRPIQRWLCFNYYWPRPCRVFAVLSWLMAQWYFTYIEFGLVFFIFSLFVLLFINLGKRKSGELSAYSVFNPQCERLPGTITAEHFERDLLKRKMSH
;
A
#
# COMPACT_ATOMS: atom_id res chain seq x y z
N MET A 1 -21.01 -61.45 -15.24
CA MET A 1 -20.87 -61.15 -13.80
C MET A 1 -19.87 -60.02 -13.50
N LEU A 2 -19.20 -59.42 -14.50
CA LEU A 2 -18.26 -58.31 -14.29
C LEU A 2 -18.91 -56.92 -14.42
N GLU A 3 -19.94 -56.75 -15.27
CA GLU A 3 -20.59 -55.45 -15.44
C GLU A 3 -21.53 -55.02 -14.29
N LEU A 4 -22.06 -55.98 -13.52
CA LEU A 4 -22.93 -55.70 -12.38
C LEU A 4 -22.15 -55.22 -11.13
N ARG A 5 -20.86 -55.51 -11.03
CA ARG A 5 -20.03 -55.07 -9.90
C ARG A 5 -19.62 -53.60 -10.01
N GLU A 6 -19.56 -53.06 -11.22
CA GLU A 6 -19.24 -51.64 -11.44
C GLU A 6 -20.42 -50.70 -11.15
N ARG A 7 -21.67 -51.17 -11.22
CA ARG A 7 -22.84 -50.34 -10.87
C ARG A 7 -23.12 -50.26 -9.36
N VAL A 8 -22.73 -51.27 -8.59
CA VAL A 8 -23.07 -51.39 -7.14
C VAL A 8 -22.03 -50.70 -6.25
N LEU A 9 -20.76 -50.70 -6.66
CA LEU A 9 -19.74 -49.87 -6.04
C LEU A 9 -19.75 -48.56 -6.79
N GLY A 10 -20.32 -47.49 -6.20
CA GLY A 10 -20.28 -46.12 -6.73
C GLY A 10 -18.87 -45.53 -6.78
N VAL A 11 -17.92 -46.28 -7.32
CA VAL A 11 -16.52 -45.93 -7.50
C VAL A 11 -16.47 -45.14 -8.79
N PRO A 12 -16.24 -43.82 -8.72
CA PRO A 12 -16.25 -42.99 -9.92
C PRO A 12 -15.11 -43.44 -10.84
N ASN A 13 -15.43 -43.63 -12.13
CA ASN A 13 -14.45 -44.08 -13.12
C ASN A 13 -13.27 -43.09 -13.18
N ARG A 14 -12.08 -43.57 -12.77
CA ARG A 14 -10.85 -42.80 -12.67
C ARG A 14 -10.52 -42.11 -13.98
N ASP A 15 -10.75 -42.77 -15.11
CA ASP A 15 -10.48 -42.24 -16.46
C ASP A 15 -11.27 -40.96 -16.74
N LYS A 16 -12.52 -40.91 -16.27
CA LYS A 16 -13.39 -39.74 -16.42
C LYS A 16 -12.91 -38.60 -15.54
N ILE A 17 -12.48 -38.89 -14.30
CA ILE A 17 -11.92 -37.90 -13.38
C ILE A 17 -10.66 -37.26 -13.97
N TYR A 18 -9.72 -38.06 -14.50
CA TYR A 18 -8.49 -37.53 -15.10
C TYR A 18 -8.78 -36.64 -16.33
N LYS A 19 -9.76 -37.02 -17.16
CA LYS A 19 -10.15 -36.24 -18.34
C LYS A 19 -10.83 -34.92 -17.97
N GLU A 20 -11.70 -34.95 -16.97
CA GLU A 20 -12.39 -33.77 -16.44
C GLU A 20 -11.40 -32.79 -15.79
N GLN A 21 -10.47 -33.31 -14.99
CA GLN A 21 -9.42 -32.54 -14.32
C GLN A 21 -8.41 -31.95 -15.33
N SER A 22 -8.06 -32.67 -16.38
CA SER A 22 -7.22 -32.14 -17.48
C SER A 22 -7.91 -30.99 -18.22
N LYS A 23 -9.23 -31.12 -18.47
CA LYS A 23 -10.02 -30.06 -19.11
C LYS A 23 -10.19 -28.83 -18.21
N THR A 24 -10.40 -29.02 -16.91
CA THR A 24 -10.47 -27.90 -15.94
C THR A 24 -9.10 -27.26 -15.76
N ASN A 25 -8.02 -28.02 -15.59
CA ASN A 25 -6.66 -27.49 -15.46
C ASN A 25 -6.19 -26.76 -16.73
N GLY A 26 -6.51 -27.29 -17.91
CA GLY A 26 -6.25 -26.61 -19.18
C GLY A 26 -7.03 -25.30 -19.30
N SER A 27 -8.33 -25.29 -18.98
CA SER A 27 -9.15 -24.08 -18.98
C SER A 27 -8.68 -23.04 -17.94
N LEU A 28 -8.26 -23.49 -16.75
CA LEU A 28 -7.70 -22.63 -15.70
C LEU A 28 -6.33 -22.04 -16.10
N ALA A 29 -5.46 -22.82 -16.75
CA ALA A 29 -4.18 -22.34 -17.25
C ALA A 29 -4.35 -21.33 -18.40
N VAL A 30 -5.32 -21.56 -19.29
CA VAL A 30 -5.68 -20.63 -20.37
C VAL A 30 -6.32 -19.34 -19.82
N GLN A 31 -7.23 -19.43 -18.86
CA GLN A 31 -7.77 -18.26 -18.17
C GLN A 31 -6.68 -17.49 -17.43
N SER A 32 -5.78 -18.16 -16.71
CA SER A 32 -4.67 -17.51 -16.00
C SER A 32 -3.75 -16.74 -16.95
N THR A 33 -3.42 -17.31 -18.11
CA THR A 33 -2.62 -16.62 -19.13
C THR A 33 -3.36 -15.48 -19.83
N ALA A 34 -4.67 -15.60 -20.05
CA ALA A 34 -5.50 -14.50 -20.56
C ALA A 34 -5.61 -13.35 -19.54
N ILE A 35 -5.88 -13.67 -18.28
CA ILE A 35 -6.00 -12.70 -17.18
C ILE A 35 -4.68 -11.98 -16.97
N THR A 36 -3.54 -12.69 -16.92
CA THR A 36 -2.23 -12.05 -16.76
C THR A 36 -1.84 -11.17 -17.94
N LYS A 37 -2.23 -11.53 -19.18
CA LYS A 37 -2.08 -10.66 -20.35
C LYS A 37 -2.96 -9.40 -20.24
N PHE A 38 -4.21 -9.55 -19.82
CA PHE A 38 -5.14 -8.43 -19.60
C PHE A 38 -4.64 -7.48 -18.50
N ILE A 39 -4.21 -8.03 -17.36
CA ILE A 39 -3.61 -7.27 -16.27
C ILE A 39 -2.38 -6.51 -16.79
N ASN A 40 -1.48 -7.19 -17.52
CA ASN A 40 -0.34 -6.51 -18.12
C ASN A 40 -0.74 -5.43 -19.14
N ILE A 41 -1.78 -5.62 -19.95
CA ILE A 41 -2.24 -4.58 -20.90
C ILE A 41 -2.72 -3.32 -20.17
N LEU A 42 -3.38 -3.50 -19.02
CA LEU A 42 -3.89 -2.43 -18.16
C LEU A 42 -2.79 -1.73 -17.36
N LEU A 43 -1.78 -2.47 -16.89
CA LEU A 43 -0.68 -1.89 -16.11
C LEU A 43 0.43 -1.28 -16.98
N ARG A 44 0.65 -1.76 -18.21
CA ARG A 44 1.64 -1.20 -19.15
C ARG A 44 1.52 0.32 -19.35
N PRO A 45 0.34 0.94 -19.55
CA PRO A 45 0.22 2.39 -19.68
C PRO A 45 0.58 3.11 -18.37
N ILE A 46 0.19 2.58 -17.22
CA ILE A 46 0.55 3.12 -15.90
C ILE A 46 2.07 3.06 -15.69
N GLN A 47 2.70 1.93 -16.03
CA GLN A 47 4.15 1.76 -15.95
C GLN A 47 4.89 2.73 -16.88
N ARG A 48 4.42 2.90 -18.12
CA ARG A 48 5.00 3.88 -19.06
C ARG A 48 4.84 5.31 -18.56
N TRP A 49 3.69 5.64 -17.99
CA TRP A 49 3.44 6.95 -17.39
C TRP A 49 4.33 7.21 -16.16
N LEU A 50 4.55 6.19 -15.31
CA LEU A 50 5.49 6.26 -14.19
C LEU A 50 6.94 6.44 -14.64
N CYS A 51 7.40 5.71 -15.67
CA CYS A 51 8.73 5.89 -16.25
C CYS A 51 8.89 7.26 -16.92
N PHE A 52 7.85 7.74 -17.61
CA PHE A 52 7.84 9.07 -18.22
C PHE A 52 7.92 10.16 -17.15
N ASN A 53 7.19 10.00 -16.04
CA ASN A 53 7.25 10.88 -14.88
C ASN A 53 8.62 10.85 -14.17
N TYR A 54 9.34 9.72 -14.22
CA TYR A 54 10.71 9.60 -13.70
C TYR A 54 11.75 10.28 -14.61
N TYR A 55 11.61 10.14 -15.93
CA TYR A 55 12.58 10.66 -16.91
C TYR A 55 12.39 12.16 -17.18
N TRP A 56 11.15 12.69 -17.13
CA TRP A 56 10.84 14.12 -17.31
C TRP A 56 9.99 14.70 -16.16
N PRO A 57 10.57 14.87 -14.94
CA PRO A 57 9.80 15.26 -13.75
C PRO A 57 9.36 16.74 -13.73
N ARG A 58 9.97 17.60 -14.55
CA ARG A 58 9.64 19.03 -14.66
C ARG A 58 8.32 19.24 -15.41
N PRO A 59 8.16 18.77 -16.67
CA PRO A 59 6.90 18.95 -17.38
C PRO A 59 5.74 18.22 -16.70
N CYS A 60 5.94 17.01 -16.14
CA CYS A 60 4.87 16.31 -15.42
C CYS A 60 4.31 17.10 -14.22
N ARG A 61 5.17 17.79 -13.47
CA ARG A 61 4.73 18.69 -12.39
C ARG A 61 3.98 19.91 -12.93
N VAL A 62 4.44 20.49 -14.04
CA VAL A 62 3.74 21.61 -14.69
C VAL A 62 2.35 21.18 -15.17
N PHE A 63 2.23 20.04 -15.86
CA PHE A 63 0.94 19.50 -16.29
C PHE A 63 0.01 19.20 -15.12
N ALA A 64 0.52 18.64 -14.02
CA ALA A 64 -0.28 18.39 -12.82
C ALA A 64 -0.81 19.70 -12.21
N VAL A 65 0.03 20.74 -12.11
CA VAL A 65 -0.39 22.06 -11.61
C VAL A 65 -1.39 22.73 -12.55
N LEU A 66 -1.20 22.64 -13.87
CA LEU A 66 -2.16 23.16 -14.85
C LEU A 66 -3.52 22.46 -14.75
N SER A 67 -3.52 21.12 -14.64
CA SER A 67 -4.75 20.35 -14.43
C SER A 67 -5.44 20.74 -13.13
N TRP A 68 -4.68 20.98 -12.07
CA TRP A 68 -5.20 21.47 -10.79
C TRP A 68 -5.82 22.86 -10.92
N LEU A 69 -5.17 23.80 -11.62
CA LEU A 69 -5.72 25.14 -11.88
C LEU A 69 -7.03 25.09 -12.69
N MET A 70 -7.11 24.20 -13.68
CA MET A 70 -8.34 23.98 -14.46
C MET A 70 -9.47 23.46 -13.57
N ALA A 71 -9.19 22.52 -12.67
CA ALA A 71 -10.17 22.05 -11.69
C ALA A 71 -10.60 23.17 -10.74
N GLN A 72 -9.65 23.96 -10.23
CA GLN A 72 -9.93 25.11 -9.36
C GLN A 72 -10.84 26.14 -10.05
N TRP A 73 -10.60 26.42 -11.34
CA TRP A 73 -11.45 27.28 -12.15
C TRP A 73 -12.88 26.72 -12.25
N TYR A 74 -13.01 25.43 -12.54
CA TYR A 74 -14.30 24.75 -12.64
C TYR A 74 -15.09 24.78 -11.31
N PHE A 75 -14.44 24.52 -10.18
CA PHE A 75 -15.10 24.59 -8.87
C PHE A 75 -15.50 26.01 -8.46
N THR A 76 -14.77 27.02 -8.92
CA THR A 76 -15.15 28.43 -8.70
C THR A 76 -16.45 28.77 -9.41
N TYR A 77 -16.70 28.19 -10.59
CA TYR A 77 -17.97 28.33 -11.31
C TYR A 77 -19.16 27.75 -10.53
N ILE A 78 -18.94 26.69 -9.74
CA ILE A 78 -19.96 26.02 -8.93
C ILE A 78 -20.12 26.71 -7.55
N GLU A 79 -19.50 27.88 -7.34
CA GLU A 79 -19.45 28.60 -6.05
C GLU A 79 -18.77 27.82 -4.90
N PHE A 80 -18.20 26.65 -5.19
CA PHE A 80 -17.49 25.77 -4.26
C PHE A 80 -15.96 25.89 -4.34
N GLY A 81 -15.46 26.92 -5.04
CA GLY A 81 -14.03 27.11 -5.29
C GLY A 81 -13.19 27.20 -4.02
N LEU A 82 -13.69 27.90 -3.00
CA LEU A 82 -12.97 28.08 -1.72
C LEU A 82 -12.78 26.77 -0.96
N VAL A 83 -13.81 25.91 -0.91
CA VAL A 83 -13.75 24.62 -0.22
C VAL A 83 -12.73 23.70 -0.90
N PHE A 84 -12.76 23.63 -2.24
CA PHE A 84 -11.79 22.87 -3.01
C PHE A 84 -10.36 23.40 -2.82
N PHE A 85 -10.18 24.72 -2.76
CA PHE A 85 -8.88 25.35 -2.53
C PHE A 85 -8.29 25.00 -1.16
N ILE A 86 -9.09 25.14 -0.08
CA ILE A 86 -8.66 24.81 1.28
C ILE A 86 -8.32 23.32 1.40
N PHE A 87 -9.18 22.44 0.87
CA PHE A 87 -8.92 21.01 0.86
C PHE A 87 -7.62 20.68 0.10
N SER A 88 -7.40 21.32 -1.05
CA SER A 88 -6.17 21.16 -1.80
C SER A 88 -4.94 21.63 -1.02
N LEU A 89 -5.05 22.71 -0.24
CA LEU A 89 -3.96 23.19 0.61
C LEU A 89 -3.58 22.15 1.67
N PHE A 90 -4.58 21.49 2.29
CA PHE A 90 -4.33 20.38 3.19
C PHE A 90 -3.64 19.21 2.48
N VAL A 91 -4.12 18.81 1.30
CA VAL A 91 -3.49 17.74 0.52
C VAL A 91 -2.03 18.07 0.17
N LEU A 92 -1.76 19.30 -0.27
CA LEU A 92 -0.40 19.78 -0.52
C LEU A 92 0.45 19.75 0.74
N LEU A 93 -0.10 20.19 1.89
CA LEU A 93 0.58 20.11 3.17
C LEU A 93 0.96 18.65 3.49
N PHE A 94 0.03 17.70 3.42
CA PHE A 94 0.31 16.29 3.70
C PHE A 94 1.36 15.69 2.76
N ILE A 95 1.32 16.01 1.46
CA ILE A 95 2.30 15.54 0.48
C ILE A 95 3.69 16.12 0.80
N ASN A 96 3.77 17.41 1.15
CA ASN A 96 5.06 18.06 1.46
C ASN A 96 5.62 17.63 2.83
N LEU A 97 4.78 17.26 3.79
CA LEU A 97 5.19 16.71 5.08
C LEU A 97 5.75 15.27 4.97
N GLY A 98 5.50 14.57 3.85
CA GLY A 98 5.66 13.12 3.71
C GLY A 98 7.09 12.57 3.53
N LYS A 99 8.15 13.36 3.64
CA LYS A 99 9.53 12.84 3.57
C LYS A 99 10.49 13.61 4.48
N ARG A 100 10.55 13.23 5.77
CA ARG A 100 11.84 13.34 6.47
C ARG A 100 12.76 12.28 5.87
N LYS A 101 13.94 12.69 5.39
CA LYS A 101 15.01 11.71 5.17
C LYS A 101 15.31 11.04 6.51
N SER A 102 15.34 9.71 6.53
CA SER A 102 15.85 8.96 7.67
C SER A 102 17.32 9.33 7.84
N GLY A 103 17.61 10.31 8.71
CA GLY A 103 18.95 10.91 8.87
C GLY A 103 19.02 12.45 8.81
N GLU A 104 17.93 13.17 8.51
CA GLU A 104 17.93 14.62 8.72
C GLU A 104 17.84 14.92 10.22
N LEU A 105 18.94 15.50 10.73
CA LEU A 105 19.10 16.00 12.09
C LEU A 105 17.86 16.80 12.47
N SER A 106 16.96 16.22 13.28
CA SER A 106 16.08 17.09 14.07
C SER A 106 16.98 17.95 14.95
N ALA A 107 16.52 19.12 15.38
CA ALA A 107 17.25 19.95 16.34
C ALA A 107 17.76 19.12 17.56
N TYR A 108 17.02 18.08 17.96
CA TYR A 108 17.46 17.10 18.96
C TYR A 108 18.71 16.28 18.61
N SER A 109 18.98 15.98 17.34
CA SER A 109 20.21 15.28 16.91
C SER A 109 21.43 16.22 16.86
N VAL A 110 21.21 17.53 16.67
CA VAL A 110 22.27 18.54 16.86
C VAL A 110 22.69 18.64 18.33
N PHE A 111 21.76 18.40 19.26
CA PHE A 111 22.02 18.46 20.71
C PHE A 111 22.21 17.08 21.39
N ASN A 112 21.91 15.98 20.70
CA ASN A 112 22.06 14.62 21.22
C ASN A 112 22.40 13.62 20.09
N PRO A 113 23.64 13.64 19.58
CA PRO A 113 24.09 12.77 18.49
C PRO A 113 24.13 11.27 18.86
N GLN A 114 24.04 10.92 20.15
CA GLN A 114 24.06 9.54 20.65
C GLN A 114 22.65 8.98 20.90
N CYS A 115 21.58 9.78 20.75
CA CYS A 115 20.22 9.40 21.17
C CYS A 115 20.17 8.89 22.63
N GLU A 116 21.01 9.43 23.49
CA GLU A 116 21.05 9.02 24.89
C GLU A 116 19.85 9.61 25.64
N ARG A 117 19.16 8.81 26.45
CA ARG A 117 17.99 9.31 27.19
C ARG A 117 18.44 10.46 28.09
N LEU A 118 17.78 11.61 28.01
CA LEU A 118 18.15 12.77 28.82
C LEU A 118 18.17 12.36 30.31
N PRO A 119 19.28 12.59 31.02
CA PRO A 119 19.37 12.29 32.45
C PRO A 119 18.41 13.23 33.18
N GLY A 120 17.28 12.68 33.63
CA GLY A 120 16.18 13.45 34.22
C GLY A 120 14.78 13.01 33.75
N THR A 121 14.67 12.26 32.65
CA THR A 121 13.42 11.53 32.35
C THR A 121 13.32 10.38 33.35
N ILE A 122 12.27 10.38 34.18
CA ILE A 122 11.96 9.30 35.13
C ILE A 122 11.95 8.00 34.34
N THR A 123 13.05 7.25 34.39
CA THR A 123 13.15 5.97 33.70
C THR A 123 12.26 5.00 34.45
N ALA A 124 11.44 4.22 33.74
CA ALA A 124 10.51 3.25 34.34
C ALA A 124 11.21 2.35 35.38
N GLU A 125 12.49 2.04 35.16
CA GLU A 125 13.36 1.29 36.06
C GLU A 125 13.65 1.99 37.41
N HIS A 126 13.74 3.33 37.42
CA HIS A 126 13.85 4.12 38.66
C HIS A 126 12.52 4.18 39.41
N PHE A 127 11.41 4.34 38.66
CA PHE A 127 10.06 4.33 39.23
C PHE A 127 9.70 2.96 39.85
N GLU A 128 10.07 1.87 39.18
CA GLU A 128 9.89 0.50 39.68
C GLU A 128 10.73 0.25 40.94
N ARG A 129 11.97 0.73 40.99
CA ARG A 129 12.83 0.63 42.18
C ARG A 129 12.24 1.37 43.39
N ASP A 130 11.70 2.56 43.18
CA ASP A 130 11.08 3.34 44.25
C ASP A 130 9.77 2.69 44.74
N LEU A 131 8.96 2.16 43.82
CA LEU A 131 7.76 1.38 44.17
C LEU A 131 8.09 0.10 44.95
N LEU A 132 9.10 -0.65 44.52
CA LEU A 132 9.52 -1.88 45.18
C LEU A 132 10.11 -1.62 46.57
N LYS A 133 10.92 -0.56 46.73
CA LYS A 133 11.41 -0.13 48.05
C LYS A 133 10.27 0.23 48.99
N ARG A 134 9.25 0.94 48.48
CA ARG A 134 8.07 1.33 49.28
C ARG A 134 7.21 0.13 49.67
N LYS A 135 7.13 -0.90 48.81
CA LYS A 135 6.40 -2.14 49.10
C LYS A 135 7.06 -3.00 50.17
N MET A 136 8.39 -2.95 50.31
CA MET A 136 9.12 -3.72 51.32
C MET A 136 9.24 -3.03 52.69
N SER A 137 8.83 -1.75 52.81
CA SER A 137 8.88 -1.00 54.08
C SER A 137 7.53 -0.98 54.81
N HIS A 138 6.65 -1.92 54.53
CA HIS A 138 5.33 -2.07 55.14
C HIS A 138 5.00 -3.55 55.36
#